data_AF-A0A847TD88-F1
#
_entry.id   AF-A0A847TD88-F1
#
_cell.length_a   1.000
_cell.length_b   1.000
_cell.length_c   1.000
_cell.angle_alpha   90.00
_cell.angle_beta   90.00
_cell.angle_gamma   90.00
#
_symmetry.space_group_name_H-M   'P 1'
#
loop_
_entity.id
_entity.type
_entity.pdbx_description
1 polymer ?
#
loop_
_entity_poly.entity_id
_entity_poly.type
_entity_poly.pdbx_seq_one_letter_code
_entity_poly.pdbx_strand_id
1 'polypeptide(L)'
;MKNKFIFLIIALAATAIAHNAAGQSPSKNPIDTTLESKRKVIDSLDKQLFEVLGARERVVREIGVYKAQHHIAPLQAARFQKVLERGIEAGKKEGLSAEFVTELLNAIHKESLRIEEGIRP
;
A
#
# COMPACT_ATOMS: atom_id res chain seq x y z
N MET A 1 -31.06 -70.64 37.76
CA MET A 1 -32.46 -70.73 37.27
C MET A 1 -32.93 -69.33 36.89
N LYS A 2 -33.40 -69.17 35.63
CA LYS A 2 -34.24 -68.07 35.10
C LYS A 2 -33.52 -66.70 34.95
N ASN A 3 -33.34 -66.06 33.79
CA ASN A 3 -33.95 -66.19 32.47
C ASN A 3 -32.97 -65.77 31.35
N LYS A 4 -32.96 -66.54 30.26
CA LYS A 4 -32.57 -66.11 28.90
C LYS A 4 -33.73 -65.32 28.26
N PHE A 5 -33.51 -64.71 27.08
CA PHE A 5 -34.40 -63.89 26.22
C PHE A 5 -34.12 -62.38 26.38
N ILE A 6 -33.68 -61.58 25.40
CA ILE A 6 -33.89 -61.57 23.94
C ILE A 6 -32.77 -60.78 23.22
N PHE A 7 -32.27 -61.39 22.15
CA PHE A 7 -31.74 -60.87 20.88
C PHE A 7 -31.62 -59.34 20.63
N LEU A 8 -30.40 -58.95 20.26
CA LEU A 8 -30.04 -58.27 18.99
C LEU A 8 -31.14 -57.38 18.36
N ILE A 9 -31.11 -56.07 18.64
CA ILE A 9 -31.81 -55.07 17.83
C ILE A 9 -30.88 -53.88 17.55
N ILE A 10 -30.42 -53.86 16.30
CA ILE A 10 -30.34 -52.71 15.39
C ILE A 10 -29.38 -51.57 15.78
N ALA A 11 -28.32 -51.47 14.96
CA ALA A 11 -27.54 -50.27 14.75
C ALA A 11 -28.46 -49.08 14.38
N LEU A 12 -28.41 -47.99 15.16
CA LEU A 12 -28.40 -46.60 14.69
C LEU A 12 -28.47 -45.67 15.91
N ALA A 13 -27.45 -44.85 16.11
CA ALA A 13 -27.58 -43.43 16.46
C ALA A 13 -26.19 -42.88 16.81
N ALA A 14 -25.64 -42.10 15.89
CA ALA A 14 -24.59 -41.15 16.20
C ALA A 14 -25.08 -40.21 17.31
N THR A 15 -24.39 -40.18 18.45
CA THR A 15 -24.30 -38.99 19.29
C THR A 15 -22.90 -38.94 19.91
N ALA A 16 -22.22 -37.83 19.63
CA ALA A 16 -20.95 -37.45 20.21
C ALA A 16 -21.06 -37.34 21.74
N ILE A 17 -19.94 -37.56 22.45
CA ILE A 17 -19.28 -36.56 23.30
C ILE A 17 -18.01 -37.17 23.93
N ALA A 18 -16.95 -36.37 23.86
CA ALA A 18 -15.74 -36.35 24.69
C ALA A 18 -14.75 -37.52 24.59
N HIS A 19 -13.72 -37.34 23.76
CA HIS A 19 -12.33 -37.34 24.23
C HIS A 19 -11.54 -36.26 23.46
N ASN A 20 -11.56 -35.03 23.99
CA ASN A 20 -10.64 -33.96 23.65
C ASN A 20 -9.41 -34.10 24.56
N ALA A 21 -8.27 -34.51 24.01
CA ALA A 21 -6.95 -34.34 24.63
C ALA A 21 -5.83 -34.38 23.57
N ALA A 22 -5.88 -33.43 22.63
CA ALA A 22 -4.69 -32.95 21.96
C ALA A 22 -4.99 -31.53 21.50
N GLY A 23 -4.69 -30.56 22.38
CA GLY A 23 -4.72 -29.16 22.01
C GLY A 23 -3.84 -28.97 20.79
N GLN A 24 -4.46 -28.59 19.67
CA GLN A 24 -3.74 -27.97 18.59
C GLN A 24 -3.13 -26.69 19.17
N SER A 25 -1.83 -26.75 19.42
CA SER A 25 -1.03 -25.56 19.71
C SER A 25 -1.31 -24.55 18.59
N PRO A 26 -1.58 -23.26 18.90
CA PRO A 26 -1.67 -22.26 17.85
C PRO A 26 -0.27 -22.17 17.26
N SER A 27 -0.06 -22.88 16.15
CA SER A 27 1.13 -22.76 15.32
C SER A 27 1.23 -21.29 14.96
N LYS A 28 2.10 -20.57 15.67
CA LYS A 28 2.53 -19.20 15.37
C LYS A 28 2.92 -19.22 13.90
N ASN A 29 2.06 -18.66 13.04
CA ASN A 29 2.24 -18.77 11.59
C ASN A 29 3.66 -18.27 11.24
N PRO A 30 4.49 -19.09 10.57
CA PRO A 30 5.74 -18.60 10.02
C PRO A 30 5.38 -17.43 9.09
N ILE A 31 6.16 -16.35 9.12
CA ILE A 31 5.95 -15.21 8.23
C ILE A 31 5.77 -15.76 6.82
N ASP A 32 4.56 -15.62 6.28
CA ASP A 32 4.20 -16.15 4.97
C ASP A 32 5.03 -15.38 3.94
N THR A 33 6.08 -16.00 3.40
CA THR A 33 6.98 -15.41 2.39
C THR A 33 6.49 -15.64 0.97
N THR A 34 5.22 -16.00 0.77
CA THR A 34 4.66 -16.22 -0.57
C THR A 34 4.69 -14.96 -1.43
N LEU A 35 4.64 -15.15 -2.75
CA LEU A 35 4.53 -14.05 -3.72
C LEU A 35 3.34 -13.12 -3.40
N GLU A 36 2.23 -13.71 -2.93
CA GLU A 36 1.02 -12.98 -2.61
C GLU A 36 1.19 -12.05 -1.39
N SER A 37 1.91 -12.48 -0.35
CA SER A 37 2.19 -11.61 0.79
C SER A 37 3.07 -10.43 0.40
N LYS A 38 4.07 -10.64 -0.46
CA LYS A 38 4.95 -9.58 -0.98
C LYS A 38 4.19 -8.56 -1.83
N ARG A 39 3.23 -9.02 -2.65
CA ARG A 39 2.37 -8.12 -3.43
C ARG A 39 1.50 -7.23 -2.55
N LYS A 40 0.92 -7.77 -1.48
CA LYS A 40 0.16 -6.96 -0.51
C LYS A 40 1.01 -5.88 0.16
N VAL A 41 2.30 -6.14 0.38
CA VAL A 41 3.23 -5.11 0.86
C VAL A 41 3.42 -4.02 -0.19
N ILE A 42 3.61 -4.38 -1.46
CA ILE A 42 3.68 -3.41 -2.57
C ILE A 42 2.39 -2.58 -2.64
N ASP A 43 1.22 -3.21 -2.62
CA ASP A 43 -0.07 -2.50 -2.67
C ASP A 43 -0.20 -1.48 -1.53
N SER A 44 0.28 -1.84 -0.33
CA SER A 44 0.29 -0.94 0.83
C SER A 44 1.26 0.23 0.66
N LEU A 45 2.44 -0.01 0.09
CA LEU A 45 3.42 1.04 -0.20
C LEU A 45 2.90 1.98 -1.29
N ASP A 46 2.27 1.44 -2.34
CA ASP A 46 1.69 2.23 -3.43
C ASP A 46 0.54 3.11 -2.92
N LYS A 47 -0.31 2.58 -2.03
CA LYS A 47 -1.34 3.39 -1.36
C LYS A 47 -0.72 4.58 -0.61
N GLN A 48 0.34 4.35 0.17
CA GLN A 48 1.04 5.41 0.90
C GLN A 48 1.71 6.41 -0.06
N LEU A 49 2.29 5.92 -1.16
CA LEU A 49 2.88 6.76 -2.19
C LEU A 49 1.84 7.73 -2.76
N PHE A 50 0.65 7.25 -3.12
CA PHE A 50 -0.41 8.12 -3.65
C PHE A 50 -1.00 9.08 -2.61
N GLU A 51 -1.04 8.70 -1.33
CA GLU A 51 -1.41 9.61 -0.24
C GLU A 51 -0.43 10.78 -0.12
N VAL A 52 0.88 10.49 -0.19
CA VAL A 52 1.94 11.50 -0.16
C VAL A 52 1.90 12.39 -1.40
N LEU A 53 1.76 11.81 -2.60
CA LEU A 53 1.64 12.58 -3.84
C LEU A 53 0.39 13.46 -3.81
N GLY A 54 -0.75 12.95 -3.36
CA GLY A 54 -1.97 13.74 -3.21
C GLY A 54 -1.81 14.89 -2.23
N ALA A 55 -1.11 14.67 -1.10
CA ALA A 55 -0.77 15.73 -0.16
C ALA A 55 0.13 16.80 -0.79
N ARG A 56 1.16 16.38 -1.53
CA ARG A 56 2.06 17.26 -2.28
C ARG A 56 1.29 18.13 -3.26
N GLU A 57 0.39 17.56 -4.07
CA GLU A 57 -0.38 18.33 -5.06
C GLU A 57 -1.43 19.27 -4.44
N ARG A 58 -1.89 19.02 -3.20
CA ARG A 58 -2.69 20.00 -2.45
C ARG A 58 -1.88 21.25 -2.13
N VAL A 59 -0.64 21.08 -1.67
CA VAL A 59 0.29 22.21 -1.43
C VAL A 59 0.61 22.93 -2.74
N VAL A 60 0.81 22.20 -3.85
CA VAL A 60 1.01 22.81 -5.17
C VAL A 60 -0.16 23.70 -5.58
N ARG A 61 -1.41 23.28 -5.33
CA ARG A 61 -2.59 24.12 -5.59
C ARG A 61 -2.57 25.41 -4.78
N GLU A 62 -2.23 25.34 -3.50
CA GLU A 62 -2.09 26.54 -2.64
C GLU A 62 -1.00 27.49 -3.19
N ILE A 63 0.15 26.94 -3.59
CA ILE A 63 1.22 27.69 -4.25
C ILE A 63 0.73 28.30 -5.57
N GLY A 64 -0.04 27.56 -6.36
CA GLY A 64 -0.58 28.02 -7.64
C GLY A 64 -1.53 29.21 -7.46
N VAL A 65 -2.42 29.17 -6.45
CA VAL A 65 -3.29 30.30 -6.09
C VAL A 65 -2.45 31.51 -5.71
N TYR A 66 -1.45 31.33 -4.84
CA TYR A 66 -0.54 32.41 -4.46
C TYR A 66 0.17 33.01 -5.68
N LYS A 67 0.77 32.17 -6.53
CA LYS A 67 1.44 32.63 -7.74
C LYS A 67 0.50 33.39 -8.67
N ALA A 68 -0.73 32.92 -8.87
CA ALA A 68 -1.72 33.59 -9.71
C ALA A 68 -2.06 34.98 -9.17
N GLN A 69 -2.33 35.10 -7.86
CA GLN A 69 -2.60 36.39 -7.19
C GLN A 69 -1.44 37.38 -7.31
N HIS A 70 -0.21 36.88 -7.34
CA HIS A 70 1.01 37.68 -7.42
C HIS A 70 1.61 37.76 -8.83
N HIS A 71 0.90 37.31 -9.87
CA HIS A 71 1.35 37.33 -11.26
C HIS A 71 2.69 36.59 -11.50
N ILE A 72 2.96 35.56 -10.72
CA ILE A 72 4.14 34.70 -10.84
C ILE A 72 3.83 33.56 -11.82
N ALA A 73 4.78 33.23 -12.70
CA ALA A 73 4.64 32.10 -13.62
C ALA A 73 4.69 30.75 -12.88
N PRO A 74 3.85 29.75 -13.27
CA PRO A 74 3.95 28.39 -12.74
C PRO A 74 5.34 27.78 -12.93
N LEU A 75 5.85 27.83 -14.16
CA LEU A 75 7.14 27.25 -14.53
C LEU A 75 8.30 28.06 -13.93
N GLN A 76 9.09 27.39 -13.10
CA GLN A 76 10.31 27.92 -12.49
C GLN A 76 11.44 26.90 -12.60
N ALA A 77 12.08 26.82 -13.78
CA ALA A 77 13.06 25.80 -14.12
C ALA A 77 14.20 25.67 -13.09
N ALA A 78 14.78 26.79 -12.63
CA ALA A 78 15.84 26.78 -11.63
C ALA A 78 15.40 26.19 -10.27
N ARG A 79 14.12 26.37 -9.89
CA ARG A 79 13.59 25.78 -8.65
C ARG A 79 13.41 24.26 -8.80
N PHE A 80 12.96 23.83 -9.97
CA PHE A 80 12.76 22.41 -10.28
C PHE A 80 14.09 21.66 -10.44
N GLN A 81 15.10 22.28 -11.03
CA GLN A 81 16.47 21.72 -11.09
C GLN A 81 17.00 21.36 -9.70
N LYS A 82 16.79 22.22 -8.70
CA LYS A 82 17.13 21.93 -7.30
C LYS A 82 16.30 20.80 -6.68
N VAL A 83 15.08 20.54 -7.17
CA VAL A 83 14.27 19.38 -6.74
C VAL A 83 14.86 18.11 -7.34
N LEU A 84 15.20 18.11 -8.63
CA LEU A 84 15.80 16.98 -9.32
C LEU A 84 17.12 16.55 -8.67
N GLU A 85 18.04 17.49 -8.42
CA GLU A 85 19.34 17.20 -7.81
C GLU A 85 19.21 16.51 -6.45
N ARG A 86 18.35 17.06 -5.57
CA ARG A 86 18.08 16.45 -4.26
C ARG A 86 17.38 15.10 -4.37
N GLY A 87 16.47 14.98 -5.33
CA GLY A 87 15.74 13.75 -5.61
C GLY A 87 16.67 12.63 -6.06
N ILE A 88 17.57 12.91 -7.01
CA ILE A 88 18.56 11.95 -7.51
C ILE A 88 19.46 11.46 -6.36
N GLU A 89 19.93 12.37 -5.51
CA GLU A 89 20.75 12.01 -4.34
C GLU A 89 19.96 11.15 -3.33
N ALA A 90 18.68 11.46 -3.10
CA ALA A 90 17.82 10.65 -2.25
C ALA A 90 17.56 9.26 -2.84
N GLY A 91 17.19 9.18 -4.12
CA GLY A 91 16.90 7.91 -4.80
C GLY A 91 18.13 7.00 -4.87
N LYS A 92 19.33 7.56 -5.01
CA LYS A 92 20.58 6.79 -4.94
C LYS A 92 20.73 6.05 -3.62
N LYS A 93 20.32 6.65 -2.49
CA LYS A 93 20.37 6.01 -1.16
C LYS A 93 19.40 4.85 -1.01
N GLU A 94 18.29 4.89 -1.76
CA GLU A 94 17.29 3.83 -1.83
C GLU A 94 17.59 2.78 -2.93
N GLY A 95 18.75 2.87 -3.59
CA GLY A 95 19.15 1.94 -4.66
C GLY A 95 18.48 2.18 -6.02
N LEU A 96 17.90 3.37 -6.25
CA LEU A 96 17.25 3.75 -7.50
C LEU A 96 18.25 4.40 -8.49
N SER A 97 18.04 4.18 -9.78
CA SER A 97 18.84 4.83 -10.83
C SER A 97 18.49 6.32 -10.95
N ALA A 98 19.48 7.13 -11.31
CA ALA A 98 19.26 8.56 -11.55
C ALA A 98 18.26 8.81 -12.69
N GLU A 99 18.26 7.95 -13.72
CA GLU A 99 17.32 7.97 -14.84
C GLU A 99 15.88 7.79 -14.36
N PHE A 100 15.60 6.73 -13.59
CA PHE A 100 14.26 6.46 -13.05
C PHE A 100 13.75 7.64 -12.19
N VAL A 101 14.60 8.15 -11.30
CA VAL A 101 14.22 9.27 -10.42
C VAL A 101 13.93 10.54 -11.22
N THR A 102 14.72 10.79 -12.27
CA THR A 102 14.53 11.94 -13.17
C THR A 102 13.20 11.84 -13.90
N GLU A 103 12.87 10.68 -14.47
CA GLU A 103 11.58 10.44 -15.13
C GLU A 103 10.39 10.60 -14.17
N LEU A 104 10.50 10.00 -12.98
CA LEU A 104 9.46 10.09 -11.95
C LEU A 104 9.20 11.54 -11.53
N LEU A 105 10.25 12.31 -11.24
CA LEU A 105 10.11 13.70 -10.81
C LEU A 105 9.64 14.62 -11.94
N ASN A 106 9.99 14.33 -13.18
CA ASN A 106 9.44 15.04 -14.34
C ASN A 106 7.94 14.77 -14.50
N ALA A 107 7.50 13.52 -14.33
CA ALA A 107 6.08 13.18 -14.39
C ALA A 107 5.28 13.91 -13.29
N ILE A 108 5.79 13.90 -12.06
CA ILE A 108 5.19 14.63 -10.93
C ILE A 108 5.17 16.15 -11.21
N HIS A 109 6.27 16.71 -11.74
CA HIS A 109 6.33 18.13 -12.03
C HIS A 109 5.34 18.55 -13.12
N LYS A 110 5.19 17.73 -14.16
CA LYS A 110 4.20 17.96 -15.22
C LYS A 110 2.78 18.01 -14.67
N GLU A 111 2.43 17.11 -13.75
CA GLU A 111 1.12 17.14 -13.10
C GLU A 111 0.95 18.41 -12.24
N SER A 112 1.97 18.81 -11.51
CA SER A 112 1.94 20.07 -10.75
C SER A 112 1.72 21.29 -11.64
N LEU A 113 2.42 21.37 -12.78
CA LEU A 113 2.24 22.46 -13.74
C LEU A 113 0.81 22.48 -14.31
N ARG A 114 0.26 21.32 -14.65
CA ARG A 114 -1.13 21.20 -15.13
C ARG A 114 -2.13 21.74 -14.10
N ILE A 115 -1.91 21.45 -12.81
CA ILE A 115 -2.75 21.97 -11.72
C ILE A 115 -2.60 23.50 -11.61
N GLU A 116 -1.37 24.02 -11.62
CA GLU A 116 -1.12 25.46 -11.52
C GLU A 116 -1.67 26.24 -12.72
N GLU A 117 -1.55 25.70 -13.93
CA GLU A 117 -2.08 26.29 -15.16
C GLU A 117 -3.61 26.37 -15.12
N GLY A 118 -4.28 25.36 -14.56
CA GLY A 118 -5.74 25.34 -14.39
C GLY A 118 -6.28 26.35 -13.36
N ILE A 119 -5.42 27.04 -12.61
CA ILE A 119 -5.82 28.07 -11.63
C ILE A 119 -5.86 29.47 -12.26
N ARG A 120 -5.19 29.67 -13.41
CA ARG A 120 -5.13 31.00 -14.03
C ARG A 120 -6.52 31.48 -14.49
N PRO A 121 -6.83 32.78 -14.33
CA PRO A 121 -8.11 33.37 -14.73
C PRO A 121 -8.31 33.42 -16.24
#